data_AF-A0A2W4LZA8-F1
#
_entry.id   AF-A0A2W4LZA8-F1
#
_cell.length_a   1.000
_cell.length_b   1.000
_cell.length_c   1.000
_cell.angle_alpha   90.00
_cell.angle_beta   90.00
_cell.angle_gamma   90.00
#
_symmetry.space_group_name_H-M   'P 1'
#
loop_
_entity.id
_entity.type
_entity.pdbx_description
1 polymer ?
#
loop_
_entity_poly.entity_id
_entity_poly.type
_entity_poly.pdbx_seq_one_letter_code
_entity_poly.pdbx_strand_id
1 'polypeptide(L)'
;MERRRSVRKRYSGMKQRGSAATSDAGTYDTMPLAELLYRYMWPFWLLRDASRGDRFVRAAAYRHNRRMRIYLPGYLFRWTLACGLSLWLTMGLESLSTPAPGLPDVFMVLAAAAGMLFTAGVCVIVVTAYLYLYLCRHPT
;
A
#
# COMPACT_ATOMS: atom_id res chain seq x y z
N MET A 1 -9.86 10.42 61.35
CA MET A 1 -10.26 11.15 60.12
C MET A 1 -9.50 10.73 58.84
N GLU A 2 -8.56 9.77 58.87
CA GLU A 2 -7.73 9.42 57.71
C GLU A 2 -8.38 8.50 56.66
N ARG A 3 -9.38 7.69 57.02
CA ARG A 3 -10.00 6.73 56.08
C ARG A 3 -10.69 7.38 54.87
N ARG A 4 -11.14 8.63 54.98
CA ARG A 4 -11.81 9.33 53.87
C ARG A 4 -10.84 9.78 52.77
N ARG A 5 -9.54 9.92 53.08
CA ARG A 5 -8.51 10.33 52.10
C ARG A 5 -8.10 9.19 51.16
N SER A 6 -8.06 7.94 51.64
CA SER A 6 -7.63 6.81 50.80
C SER A 6 -8.68 6.42 49.76
N VAL A 7 -9.96 6.57 50.09
CA VAL A 7 -11.09 6.29 49.18
C VAL A 7 -11.12 7.30 48.03
N ARG A 8 -10.92 8.60 48.30
CA ARG A 8 -10.86 9.64 47.26
C ARG A 8 -9.70 9.42 46.28
N LYS A 9 -8.57 8.89 46.76
CA LYS A 9 -7.40 8.57 45.93
C LYS A 9 -7.67 7.41 44.96
N ARG A 10 -8.46 6.41 45.36
CA ARG A 10 -8.89 5.31 44.48
C ARG A 10 -9.85 5.79 43.39
N TYR A 11 -10.82 6.65 43.71
CA TYR A 11 -11.73 7.20 42.69
C TYR A 11 -11.02 8.11 41.69
N SER A 12 -9.99 8.84 42.11
CA SER A 12 -9.16 9.66 41.21
C SER A 12 -8.36 8.83 40.20
N GLY A 13 -7.85 7.66 40.60
CA GLY A 13 -7.10 6.76 39.69
C GLY A 13 -7.97 6.06 38.65
N MET A 14 -9.24 5.80 38.98
CA MET A 14 -10.20 5.21 38.04
C MET A 14 -10.62 6.19 36.95
N LYS A 15 -10.77 7.48 37.28
CA LYS A 15 -11.13 8.53 36.31
C LYS A 15 -10.03 8.76 35.25
N GLN A 16 -8.75 8.53 35.59
CA GLN A 16 -7.65 8.61 34.62
C GLN A 16 -7.58 7.40 33.68
N ARG A 17 -7.92 6.19 34.14
CA ARG A 17 -7.95 4.99 33.27
C ARG A 17 -9.09 5.02 32.23
N GLY A 18 -10.19 5.70 32.52
CA GLY A 18 -11.29 5.87 31.57
C GLY A 18 -11.00 6.86 30.43
N SER A 19 -10.00 7.73 30.58
CA SER A 19 -9.70 8.78 29.59
C SER A 19 -8.68 8.37 28.53
N ALA A 20 -8.01 7.21 28.69
CA ALA A 20 -7.03 6.71 27.73
C ALA A 20 -7.63 5.75 26.68
N ALA A 21 -8.88 5.31 26.86
CA ALA A 21 -9.53 4.34 25.97
C ALA A 21 -10.35 4.99 24.84
N THR A 22 -10.41 6.33 24.77
CA THR A 22 -11.22 7.08 23.80
C THR A 22 -10.39 7.90 22.80
N SER A 23 -9.07 7.71 22.79
CA SER A 23 -8.14 8.45 21.92
C SER A 23 -7.82 7.75 20.59
N ASP A 24 -8.35 6.55 20.35
CA ASP A 24 -8.08 5.83 19.10
C ASP A 24 -9.00 6.25 17.94
N ALA A 25 -9.98 7.13 18.20
CA ALA A 25 -10.91 7.58 17.18
C ALA A 25 -10.49 8.82 16.39
N GLY A 26 -9.40 9.49 16.79
CA GLY A 26 -8.90 10.72 16.14
C GLY A 26 -7.67 10.53 15.25
N THR A 27 -6.99 9.39 15.33
CA THR A 27 -5.67 9.20 14.68
C THR A 27 -5.76 8.87 13.20
N TYR A 28 -6.90 8.36 12.73
CA TYR A 28 -7.12 8.16 11.28
C TYR A 28 -7.43 9.47 10.54
N ASP A 29 -7.88 10.52 11.25
CA ASP A 29 -8.24 11.82 10.66
C ASP A 29 -7.00 12.61 10.21
N THR A 30 -5.80 12.20 10.64
CA THR A 30 -4.52 12.80 10.27
C THR A 30 -3.67 11.92 9.36
N MET A 31 -4.24 10.89 8.73
CA MET A 31 -3.54 10.19 7.67
C MET A 31 -3.70 10.98 6.37
N PRO A 32 -2.62 11.53 5.79
CA PRO A 32 -2.73 12.26 4.54
C PRO A 32 -3.25 11.32 3.45
N LEU A 33 -4.15 11.82 2.59
CA LEU A 33 -4.70 11.05 1.46
C LEU A 33 -3.61 10.35 0.63
N ALA A 34 -2.45 10.97 0.51
CA ALA A 34 -1.27 10.40 -0.13
C ALA A 34 -0.76 9.11 0.52
N GLU A 35 -0.80 8.99 1.85
CA GLU A 35 -0.38 7.77 2.56
C GLU A 35 -1.41 6.64 2.37
N LEU A 36 -2.70 6.98 2.33
CA LEU A 36 -3.76 6.03 2.00
C LEU A 36 -3.61 5.52 0.56
N LEU A 37 -3.39 6.43 -0.39
CA LEU A 37 -3.13 6.09 -1.79
C LEU A 37 -1.89 5.22 -1.92
N TYR A 38 -0.81 5.57 -1.22
CA TYR A 38 0.43 4.81 -1.21
C TYR A 38 0.22 3.40 -0.67
N ARG A 39 -0.46 3.22 0.48
CA ARG A 39 -0.80 1.89 1.02
C ARG A 39 -1.68 1.08 0.07
N TYR A 40 -2.56 1.76 -0.66
CA TYR A 40 -3.48 1.11 -1.59
C TYR A 40 -2.86 0.80 -2.97
N MET A 41 -1.82 1.54 -3.37
CA MET A 41 -1.06 1.27 -4.59
C MET A 41 0.06 0.24 -4.36
N TRP A 42 0.69 0.27 -3.19
CA TRP A 42 1.98 -0.36 -2.95
C TRP A 42 1.87 -1.63 -2.10
N PRO A 43 1.94 -2.83 -2.69
CA PRO A 43 1.73 -4.08 -1.97
C PRO A 43 2.87 -4.42 -0.99
N PHE A 44 4.05 -3.81 -1.15
CA PHE A 44 5.24 -4.12 -0.36
C PHE A 44 5.13 -3.70 1.11
N TRP A 45 4.19 -2.81 1.45
CA TRP A 45 3.94 -2.48 2.86
C TRP A 45 3.33 -3.64 3.64
N LEU A 46 2.68 -4.59 2.94
CA LEU A 46 2.05 -5.77 3.54
C LEU A 46 3.07 -6.86 3.91
N LEU A 47 4.23 -6.89 3.24
CA LEU A 47 5.28 -7.87 3.51
C LEU A 47 6.30 -7.27 4.47
N ARG A 48 6.66 -8.04 5.49
CA ARG A 48 7.74 -7.70 6.41
C ARG A 48 9.08 -8.11 5.80
N ASP A 49 10.07 -7.22 5.87
CA ASP A 49 11.42 -7.51 5.39
C ASP A 49 12.01 -8.69 6.17
N ALA A 50 12.29 -9.79 5.46
CA ALA A 50 12.85 -11.01 6.01
C ALA A 50 14.37 -11.10 5.82
N SER A 51 15.01 -10.09 5.21
CA SER A 51 16.45 -10.07 4.97
C SER A 51 17.26 -9.62 6.20
N ARG A 52 16.60 -9.13 7.25
CA ARG A 52 17.24 -8.56 8.45
C ARG A 52 16.79 -9.28 9.73
N GLY A 53 17.75 -9.63 10.58
CA GLY A 53 17.52 -10.15 11.94
C GLY A 53 17.91 -11.61 12.18
N ASP A 54 17.76 -12.02 13.43
CA ASP A 54 18.07 -13.36 13.92
C ASP A 54 17.14 -14.44 13.31
N ARG A 55 17.55 -15.71 13.31
CA ARG A 55 16.84 -16.82 12.63
C ARG A 55 15.38 -16.93 13.05
N PHE A 56 15.09 -16.68 14.32
CA PHE A 56 13.72 -16.69 14.87
C PHE A 56 12.87 -15.53 14.37
N VAL A 57 13.45 -14.32 14.28
CA VAL A 57 12.76 -13.13 13.76
C VAL A 57 12.45 -13.30 12.27
N ARG A 58 13.39 -13.89 11.53
CA ARG A 58 13.22 -14.23 10.12
C ARG A 58 12.10 -15.25 9.91
N ALA A 59 12.07 -16.33 10.69
CA ALA A 59 11.01 -17.34 10.62
C ALA A 59 9.62 -16.75 10.96
N ALA A 60 9.53 -15.84 11.93
CA ALA A 60 8.29 -15.14 12.25
C ALA A 60 7.82 -14.21 11.12
N ALA A 61 8.74 -13.46 10.49
CA ALA A 61 8.45 -12.62 9.32
C ALA A 61 7.96 -13.45 8.12
N TYR A 62 8.60 -14.58 7.83
CA TYR A 62 8.17 -15.49 6.75
C TYR A 62 6.77 -16.06 6.98
N ARG A 63 6.44 -16.49 8.21
CA ARG A 63 5.08 -16.97 8.55
C ARG A 63 4.02 -15.88 8.36
N HIS A 64 4.34 -14.64 8.71
CA HIS A 64 3.46 -13.50 8.47
C HIS A 64 3.24 -13.24 6.97
N ASN A 65 4.32 -13.15 6.19
CA ASN A 65 4.28 -12.91 4.75
C ASN A 65 3.49 -14.01 4.01
N ARG A 66 3.61 -15.26 4.46
CA ARG A 66 2.81 -16.38 3.94
C ARG A 66 1.31 -16.20 4.17
N ARG A 67 0.88 -15.73 5.34
CA ARG A 67 -0.55 -15.50 5.62
C ARG A 67 -1.11 -14.37 4.77
N MET A 68 -0.29 -13.36 4.49
CA MET A 68 -0.66 -12.21 3.68
C MET A 68 -0.65 -12.47 2.16
N ARG A 69 -0.12 -13.60 1.69
CA ARG A 69 -0.03 -13.95 0.25
C ARG A 69 -1.37 -13.91 -0.49
N ILE A 70 -2.47 -14.14 0.23
CA ILE A 70 -3.82 -14.22 -0.34
C ILE A 70 -4.25 -12.88 -0.95
N TYR A 71 -3.69 -11.77 -0.47
CA TYR A 71 -4.04 -10.42 -0.93
C TYR A 71 -3.26 -9.99 -2.19
N LEU A 72 -2.07 -10.55 -2.44
CA LEU A 72 -1.23 -10.21 -3.60
C LEU A 72 -1.90 -10.39 -4.97
N PRO A 73 -2.61 -11.50 -5.27
CA PRO A 73 -3.29 -11.66 -6.57
C PRO A 73 -4.38 -10.60 -6.80
N GLY A 74 -5.01 -10.10 -5.73
CA GLY A 74 -5.94 -8.96 -5.82
C GLY A 74 -5.25 -7.68 -6.28
N TYR A 75 -4.04 -7.39 -5.78
CA TYR A 75 -3.24 -6.25 -6.24
C TYR A 75 -2.75 -6.43 -7.68
N LEU A 76 -2.32 -7.63 -8.06
CA LEU A 76 -1.92 -7.94 -9.44
C LEU A 76 -3.05 -7.64 -10.42
N PHE A 77 -4.26 -8.13 -10.15
CA PHE A 77 -5.41 -7.91 -11.02
C PHE A 77 -5.73 -6.41 -11.20
N ARG A 78 -5.70 -5.64 -10.11
CA ARG A 78 -5.94 -4.18 -10.14
C ARG A 78 -4.93 -3.44 -11.01
N TRP A 79 -3.65 -3.79 -10.87
CA TRP A 79 -2.58 -3.20 -11.67
C TRP A 79 -2.65 -3.65 -13.14
N THR A 80 -3.03 -4.90 -13.43
CA THR A 80 -3.26 -5.38 -14.79
C THR A 80 -4.37 -4.59 -15.48
N LEU A 81 -5.48 -4.32 -14.77
CA LEU A 81 -6.56 -3.46 -15.29
C LEU A 81 -6.08 -2.03 -15.54
N ALA A 82 -5.31 -1.44 -14.62
CA ALA A 82 -4.74 -0.10 -14.79
C ALA A 82 -3.78 -0.04 -15.99
N CYS A 83 -2.94 -1.06 -16.18
CA CYS A 83 -2.06 -1.16 -17.35
C CYS A 83 -2.85 -1.29 -18.65
N GLY A 84 -3.89 -2.13 -18.68
CA GLY A 84 -4.78 -2.28 -19.83
C GLY A 84 -5.48 -0.97 -20.19
N LEU A 85 -5.98 -0.23 -19.19
CA LEU A 85 -6.58 1.09 -19.39
C LEU A 85 -5.56 2.10 -19.93
N SER A 86 -4.32 2.06 -19.43
CA SER A 86 -3.24 2.96 -19.87
C SER A 86 -2.87 2.70 -21.34
N LEU A 87 -2.78 1.43 -21.75
CA LEU A 87 -2.57 1.06 -23.15
C LEU A 87 -3.73 1.50 -24.04
N TRP A 88 -4.97 1.24 -23.60
CA TRP A 88 -6.16 1.64 -24.35
C TRP A 88 -6.22 3.15 -24.56
N LEU A 89 -5.89 3.92 -23.51
CA LEU A 89 -5.80 5.37 -23.59
C LEU A 89 -4.67 5.82 -24.53
N THR A 90 -3.51 5.17 -24.50
CA THR A 90 -2.39 5.46 -25.39
C THR A 90 -2.80 5.29 -26.85
N MET A 91 -3.42 4.15 -27.20
CA MET A 91 -3.91 3.88 -28.56
C MET A 91 -4.99 4.89 -29.00
N GLY A 92 -5.89 5.26 -28.09
CA GLY A 92 -6.94 6.25 -28.38
C GLY A 92 -6.38 7.65 -28.64
N LEU A 93 -5.41 8.09 -27.83
CA LEU A 93 -4.75 9.39 -27.99
C LEU A 93 -3.88 9.45 -29.25
N GLU A 94 -3.17 8.36 -29.56
CA GLU A 94 -2.39 8.25 -30.79
C GLU A 94 -3.26 8.36 -32.03
N SER A 95 -4.46 7.75 -32.02
CA SER A 95 -5.41 7.84 -33.14
C SER A 95 -5.97 9.25 -33.37
N LEU A 96 -5.96 10.09 -32.34
CA LEU A 96 -6.42 11.48 -32.39
C LEU A 96 -5.30 12.47 -32.70
N SER A 97 -4.03 12.05 -32.62
CA SER A 97 -2.92 12.96 -32.84
C SER A 97 -2.74 13.23 -34.32
N THR A 98 -2.64 14.51 -34.67
CA THR A 98 -2.33 14.94 -36.03
C THR A 98 -0.87 15.35 -36.07
N PRO A 99 0.02 14.62 -36.77
CA PRO A 99 1.43 14.94 -36.81
C PRO A 99 1.66 16.24 -37.56
N ALA A 100 1.85 17.34 -36.81
CA ALA A 100 2.22 18.64 -37.35
C ALA A 100 3.75 18.82 -37.26
N PRO A 101 4.42 19.31 -38.32
CA PRO A 101 5.86 19.54 -38.29
C PRO A 101 6.19 20.76 -37.40
N GLY A 102 7.01 20.55 -36.38
CA GLY A 102 7.69 21.61 -35.63
C GLY A 102 7.35 21.74 -34.13
N LEU A 103 6.24 21.18 -33.66
CA LEU A 103 5.85 21.20 -32.23
C LEU A 103 5.23 19.86 -31.81
N PRO A 104 5.49 19.36 -30.60
CA PRO A 104 4.84 18.17 -30.08
C PRO A 104 3.35 18.46 -29.83
N ASP A 105 2.48 17.67 -30.47
CA ASP A 105 1.04 17.72 -30.25
C ASP A 105 0.71 17.29 -28.81
N VAL A 106 -0.26 17.96 -28.19
CA VAL A 106 -0.68 17.70 -26.80
C VAL A 106 -1.14 16.25 -26.65
N PHE A 107 -1.82 15.69 -27.66
CA PHE A 107 -2.25 14.29 -27.67
C PHE A 107 -1.07 13.32 -27.66
N MET A 108 0.00 13.62 -28.38
CA MET A 108 1.23 12.83 -28.39
C MET A 108 1.94 12.87 -27.02
N VAL A 109 1.98 14.03 -26.36
CA VAL A 109 2.54 14.15 -25.00
C VAL A 109 1.71 13.36 -23.99
N LEU A 110 0.37 13.43 -24.06
CA LEU A 110 -0.51 12.62 -23.21
C LEU A 110 -0.35 11.11 -23.49
N ALA A 111 -0.20 10.70 -24.74
CA ALA A 111 0.04 9.31 -25.11
C ALA A 111 1.37 8.80 -24.54
N ALA A 112 2.44 9.60 -24.66
CA ALA A 112 3.73 9.28 -24.05
C ALA A 112 3.65 9.17 -22.53
N ALA A 113 2.90 10.07 -21.87
CA ALA A 113 2.66 10.01 -20.43
C ALA A 113 1.91 8.73 -20.02
N ALA A 114 0.87 8.35 -20.77
CA ALA A 114 0.14 7.10 -20.56
C ALA A 114 1.04 5.85 -20.77
N GLY A 115 1.93 5.87 -21.75
CA GLY A 115 2.93 4.82 -21.98
C GLY A 115 3.96 4.70 -20.85
N MET A 116 4.39 5.82 -20.26
CA MET A 116 5.25 5.81 -19.07
C MET A 116 4.54 5.21 -17.85
N LEU A 117 3.27 5.56 -17.63
CA LEU A 117 2.45 4.97 -16.57
C LEU A 117 2.25 3.46 -16.76
N PHE A 118 2.03 3.03 -18.00
CA PHE A 118 1.98 1.61 -18.35
C PHE A 118 3.28 0.89 -17.96
N THR A 119 4.43 1.44 -18.34
CA THR A 119 5.74 0.86 -18.02
C THR A 119 5.96 0.75 -16.51
N ALA A 120 5.65 1.80 -15.75
CA ALA A 120 5.72 1.80 -14.30
C ALA A 120 4.79 0.74 -13.68
N GLY A 121 3.56 0.61 -14.20
CA GLY A 121 2.60 -0.41 -13.77
C GLY A 121 3.10 -1.84 -14.04
N VAL A 122 3.71 -2.10 -15.20
CA VAL A 122 4.33 -3.39 -15.53
C VAL A 122 5.45 -3.73 -14.55
N CYS A 123 6.31 -2.78 -14.19
CA CYS A 123 7.34 -3.00 -13.16
C CYS A 123 6.71 -3.44 -11.82
N VAL A 124 5.65 -2.76 -11.36
CA VAL A 124 4.96 -3.13 -10.12
C VAL A 124 4.34 -4.53 -10.20
N ILE A 125 3.72 -4.88 -11.33
CA ILE A 125 3.18 -6.23 -11.58
C ILE A 125 4.29 -7.27 -11.50
N VAL A 126 5.41 -7.06 -12.20
CA VAL A 126 6.53 -8.01 -12.25
C VAL A 126 7.09 -8.26 -10.86
N VAL A 127 7.37 -7.19 -10.09
CA VAL A 127 7.95 -7.37 -8.75
C VAL A 127 6.95 -8.02 -7.79
N THR A 128 5.66 -7.67 -7.88
CA THR A 128 4.61 -8.31 -7.06
C THR A 128 4.40 -9.77 -7.42
N ALA A 129 4.44 -10.10 -8.72
CA ALA A 129 4.33 -11.47 -9.22
C ALA A 129 5.56 -12.30 -8.83
N TYR A 130 6.76 -11.71 -8.90
CA TYR A 130 7.98 -12.33 -8.41
C TYR A 130 7.88 -12.68 -6.92
N LEU A 131 7.40 -11.75 -6.08
CA LEU A 131 7.17 -12.03 -4.65
C LEU A 131 6.14 -13.14 -4.43
N TYR A 132 5.04 -13.13 -5.19
CA TYR A 132 4.02 -14.18 -5.12
C TYR A 132 4.60 -15.55 -5.49
N LEU A 133 5.35 -15.64 -6.60
CA LEU A 133 5.99 -16.87 -7.06
C LEU A 133 7.06 -17.34 -6.08
N TYR A 134 7.86 -16.43 -5.53
CA TYR A 134 8.89 -16.73 -4.53
C TYR A 134 8.28 -17.34 -3.27
N LEU A 135 7.20 -16.75 -2.75
CA LEU A 135 6.46 -17.27 -1.59
C LEU A 135 5.72 -18.58 -1.89
N CYS A 136 5.32 -18.82 -3.14
CA CYS A 136 4.74 -20.09 -3.56
C CYS A 136 5.82 -21.19 -3.74
N ARG A 137 7.03 -20.83 -4.17
CA ARG A 137 8.12 -21.79 -4.46
C ARG A 137 8.96 -22.20 -3.26
N HIS A 138 9.02 -21.42 -2.18
CA HIS A 138 9.75 -21.80 -0.97
C HIS A 138 8.79 -22.14 0.19
N PRO A 139 8.24 -23.37 0.25
CA PRO A 139 7.30 -23.80 1.29
C PRO A 139 7.94 -24.25 2.61
N THR A 140 9.27 -24.22 2.76
CA THR A 140 10.02 -24.81 3.89
C THR A 140 9.85 -24.09 5.22
#